data_AF-A0A5S3QLJ1-F1
#
_entry.id   AF-A0A5S3QLJ1-F1
#
_cell.length_a   1.000
_cell.length_b   1.000
_cell.length_c   1.000
_cell.angle_alpha   90.00
_cell.angle_beta   90.00
_cell.angle_gamma   90.00
#
_symmetry.space_group_name_H-M   'P 1'
#
loop_
_entity.id
_entity.type
_entity.pdbx_description
1 polymer ?
#
loop_
_entity_poly.entity_id
_entity_poly.type
_entity_poly.pdbx_seq_one_letter_code
_entity_poly.pdbx_strand_id
1 'polypeptide(L)'
;MQTILDKVYSNPSERPKYTRFELAKLVQERREELNMSIEMVASKYEVTESLWKSIEDASRVFNTKIYKLIGDFLNMGKNEMLAVEKDDITSLSFRTDDEEHPDIQETVQLANIIFDEMVMQEKIGSK
;
A
#
# COMPACT_ATOMS: atom_id res chain seq x y z
N MET A 1 17.75 15.13 23.57
CA MET A 1 16.54 14.30 23.77
C MET A 1 16.14 13.81 22.41
N GLN A 2 16.12 12.48 22.18
CA GLN A 2 15.60 11.93 20.93
C GLN A 2 14.08 12.09 20.94
N THR A 3 13.54 12.75 19.92
CA THR A 3 12.12 12.96 19.72
C THR A 3 11.51 11.78 18.98
N ILE A 4 10.18 11.64 18.99
CA ILE A 4 9.48 10.60 18.21
C ILE A 4 9.81 10.73 16.71
N LEU A 5 10.05 11.97 16.24
CA LEU A 5 10.47 12.27 14.86
C LEU A 5 11.81 11.60 14.49
N ASP A 6 12.75 11.48 15.44
CA ASP A 6 14.04 10.81 15.21
C ASP A 6 13.90 9.28 15.02
N LYS A 7 12.75 8.70 15.37
CA LYS A 7 12.42 7.29 15.14
C LYS A 7 11.60 7.03 13.90
N VAL A 8 10.99 8.07 13.32
CA VAL A 8 10.32 7.97 12.03
C VAL A 8 11.39 8.20 10.95
N TYR A 9 12.23 7.18 10.75
CA TYR A 9 13.00 7.07 9.51
C TYR A 9 12.03 6.72 8.38
N SER A 10 11.18 7.68 7.97
CA SER A 10 10.53 7.63 6.68
C SER A 10 11.59 7.96 5.65
N ASN A 11 12.23 6.94 5.07
CA ASN A 11 12.95 7.13 3.82
C ASN A 11 11.94 7.72 2.82
N PRO A 12 12.10 8.97 2.36
CA PRO A 12 11.07 9.69 1.60
C PRO A 12 10.78 9.12 0.21
N SER A 13 11.42 7.99 -0.13
CA SER A 13 11.33 7.33 -1.43
C SER A 13 11.07 5.84 -1.28
N GLU A 14 10.62 5.40 -0.10
CA GLU A 14 10.27 4.01 0.17
C GLU A 14 8.77 3.91 0.40
N ARG A 15 8.07 3.18 -0.48
CA ARG A 15 6.64 2.89 -0.34
C ARG A 15 6.39 1.39 -0.33
N PRO A 16 5.34 0.91 0.36
CA PRO A 16 4.92 -0.49 0.23
C PRO A 16 4.67 -0.81 -1.25
N LYS A 17 5.26 -1.90 -1.74
CA LYS A 17 5.12 -2.38 -3.12
C LYS A 17 3.66 -2.62 -3.49
N TYR A 18 2.90 -3.14 -2.53
CA TYR A 18 1.48 -3.34 -2.69
C TYR A 18 0.71 -2.70 -1.53
N THR A 19 -0.23 -1.86 -1.89
CA THR A 19 -1.31 -1.43 -1.00
C THR A 19 -2.32 -2.57 -0.82
N ARG A 20 -3.15 -2.47 0.22
CA ARG A 20 -4.26 -3.41 0.43
C ARG A 20 -5.18 -3.51 -0.79
N PHE A 21 -5.46 -2.38 -1.44
CA PHE A 21 -6.34 -2.31 -2.60
C PHE A 21 -5.72 -3.00 -3.82
N GLU A 22 -4.42 -2.85 -4.03
CA GLU A 22 -3.71 -3.55 -5.10
C GLU A 22 -3.68 -5.06 -4.85
N LEU A 23 -3.44 -5.50 -3.61
CA LEU A 23 -3.53 -6.93 -3.28
C LEU A 23 -4.95 -7.48 -3.48
N ALA A 24 -5.98 -6.74 -3.07
CA ALA A 24 -7.38 -7.12 -3.28
C ALA A 24 -7.71 -7.26 -4.77
N LYS A 25 -7.26 -6.31 -5.59
CA LYS A 25 -7.39 -6.34 -7.04
C LYS A 25 -6.69 -7.56 -7.65
N LEU A 26 -5.45 -7.85 -7.23
CA LEU A 26 -4.72 -9.04 -7.68
C LEU A 26 -5.44 -10.34 -7.32
N VAL A 27 -6.05 -10.43 -6.12
CA VAL A 27 -6.89 -11.57 -5.73
C VAL A 27 -8.09 -11.70 -6.68
N GLN A 28 -8.77 -10.61 -6.96
CA GLN A 28 -9.93 -10.62 -7.85
C GLN A 28 -9.53 -11.05 -9.28
N GLU A 29 -8.51 -10.43 -9.85
CA GLU A 29 -7.99 -10.74 -11.19
C GLU A 29 -7.58 -12.22 -11.27
N ARG A 30 -6.85 -12.72 -10.27
CA ARG A 30 -6.45 -14.13 -10.22
C ARG A 30 -7.65 -15.08 -10.16
N ARG A 31 -8.70 -14.73 -9.42
CA ARG A 31 -9.93 -15.53 -9.35
C ARG A 31 -10.63 -15.57 -10.71
N GLU A 32 -10.73 -14.42 -11.37
CA GLU A 32 -11.34 -14.27 -12.69
C GLU A 32 -10.54 -15.03 -13.76
N GLU A 33 -9.21 -14.95 -13.77
CA GLU A 33 -8.32 -15.76 -14.64
C GLU A 33 -8.55 -17.26 -14.49
N LEU A 34 -8.77 -17.72 -13.25
CA LEU A 34 -9.03 -19.12 -12.94
C LEU A 34 -10.50 -19.53 -13.19
N ASN A 35 -11.35 -18.60 -13.65
CA ASN A 35 -12.80 -18.79 -13.83
C ASN A 35 -13.49 -19.40 -12.60
N MET A 36 -13.06 -18.99 -11.40
CA MET A 36 -13.64 -19.47 -10.14
C MET A 36 -14.72 -18.51 -9.62
N SER A 37 -15.84 -19.06 -9.16
CA SER A 37 -16.82 -18.28 -8.39
C SER A 37 -16.32 -18.05 -6.95
N ILE A 38 -16.86 -17.03 -6.29
CA ILE A 38 -16.53 -16.75 -4.88
C ILE A 38 -16.85 -17.96 -3.99
N GLU A 39 -17.97 -18.64 -4.24
CA GLU A 39 -18.39 -19.86 -3.54
C GLU A 39 -17.35 -20.98 -3.64
N MET A 40 -16.79 -21.19 -4.84
CA MET A 40 -15.77 -22.23 -5.08
C MET A 40 -14.48 -21.92 -4.33
N VAL A 41 -14.03 -20.66 -4.35
CA VAL A 41 -12.79 -20.28 -3.65
C VAL A 41 -12.99 -20.29 -2.14
N ALA A 42 -14.12 -19.76 -1.66
CA ALA A 42 -14.47 -19.80 -0.25
C ALA A 42 -14.48 -21.23 0.30
N SER A 43 -15.08 -22.16 -0.44
CA SER A 43 -15.08 -23.59 -0.10
C SER A 43 -13.67 -24.20 -0.11
N LYS A 44 -12.86 -23.88 -1.13
CA LYS A 44 -11.49 -24.41 -1.27
C LYS A 44 -10.58 -24.03 -0.11
N TYR A 45 -10.76 -22.83 0.44
CA TYR A 45 -9.95 -22.30 1.53
C TYR A 45 -10.66 -22.33 2.89
N GLU A 46 -11.80 -23.02 3.00
CA GLU A 46 -12.58 -23.17 4.23
C GLU A 46 -12.93 -21.83 4.91
N VAL A 47 -13.30 -20.83 4.11
CA VAL A 47 -13.72 -19.51 4.58
C VAL A 47 -15.14 -19.19 4.15
N THR A 48 -15.77 -18.21 4.79
CA THR A 48 -17.10 -17.75 4.35
C THR A 48 -16.98 -16.91 3.08
N GLU A 49 -17.98 -16.98 2.21
CA GLU A 49 -18.06 -16.13 1.00
C GLU A 49 -18.00 -14.64 1.35
N SER A 50 -18.64 -14.25 2.46
CA SER A 50 -18.58 -12.88 2.97
C SER A 50 -17.16 -12.44 3.32
N LEU A 51 -16.33 -13.35 3.84
CA LEU A 51 -14.93 -13.08 4.13
C LEU A 51 -14.15 -12.89 2.83
N TRP A 52 -14.33 -13.79 1.87
CA TRP A 52 -13.65 -13.70 0.59
C TRP A 52 -14.01 -12.41 -0.16
N LYS A 53 -15.31 -12.10 -0.22
CA LYS A 53 -15.80 -10.86 -0.82
C LYS A 53 -15.22 -9.61 -0.13
N SER A 54 -15.13 -9.61 1.20
CA SER A 54 -14.50 -8.49 1.93
C SER A 54 -13.00 -8.31 1.65
N ILE A 55 -12.32 -9.38 1.20
CA ILE A 55 -10.92 -9.31 0.75
C ILE A 55 -10.86 -8.65 -0.63
N GLU A 56 -11.69 -9.08 -1.58
CA GLU A 56 -11.75 -8.50 -2.94
C GLU A 56 -12.22 -7.03 -2.92
N ASP A 57 -13.17 -6.68 -2.04
CA ASP A 57 -13.65 -5.30 -1.89
C ASP A 57 -12.67 -4.42 -1.09
N ALA A 58 -11.57 -4.99 -0.55
CA ALA A 58 -10.66 -4.32 0.39
C ALA A 58 -11.35 -3.64 1.58
N SER A 59 -12.56 -4.06 1.93
CA SER A 59 -13.43 -3.40 2.91
C SER A 59 -13.00 -3.62 4.36
N ARG A 60 -12.09 -4.57 4.59
CA ARG A 60 -11.54 -4.89 5.92
C ARG A 60 -10.03 -4.70 6.00
N VAL A 61 -9.52 -4.57 7.22
CA VAL A 61 -8.07 -4.52 7.45
C VAL A 61 -7.46 -5.91 7.27
N PHE A 62 -6.32 -5.97 6.57
CA PHE A 62 -5.61 -7.23 6.34
C PHE A 62 -4.76 -7.57 7.56
N ASN A 63 -5.12 -8.66 8.22
CA ASN A 63 -4.35 -9.22 9.32
C ASN A 63 -3.46 -10.38 8.82
N THR A 64 -2.60 -10.90 9.68
CA THR A 64 -1.66 -11.97 9.34
C THR A 64 -2.33 -13.22 8.75
N LYS A 65 -3.57 -13.54 9.13
CA LYS A 65 -4.31 -14.68 8.58
C LYS A 65 -4.73 -14.41 7.14
N ILE A 66 -5.21 -13.20 6.84
CA ILE A 66 -5.55 -12.81 5.46
C ILE A 66 -4.29 -12.82 4.58
N TYR A 67 -3.18 -12.24 5.06
CA TYR A 67 -1.94 -12.23 4.28
C TYR A 67 -1.45 -13.63 3.92
N LYS A 68 -1.60 -14.60 4.84
CA LYS A 68 -1.31 -16.02 4.52
C LYS A 68 -2.26 -16.56 3.46
N LEU A 69 -3.56 -16.37 3.67
CA LEU A 69 -4.60 -16.83 2.75
C LEU A 69 -4.42 -16.30 1.32
N ILE A 70 -4.22 -14.99 1.16
CA ILE A 70 -4.01 -14.38 -0.16
C ILE A 70 -2.63 -14.73 -0.72
N GLY A 71 -1.61 -14.91 0.12
CA GLY A 71 -0.31 -15.40 -0.31
C GLY A 71 -0.38 -16.79 -0.92
N ASP A 72 -1.09 -17.70 -0.25
CA ASP A 72 -1.31 -19.06 -0.73
C ASP A 72 -2.15 -19.08 -2.02
N PHE A 73 -3.11 -18.16 -2.17
CA PHE A 73 -3.94 -18.04 -3.37
C PHE A 73 -3.19 -17.43 -4.57
N LEU A 74 -2.41 -16.38 -4.33
CA LEU A 74 -1.63 -15.69 -5.34
C LEU A 74 -0.28 -16.37 -5.63
N ASN A 75 0.07 -17.40 -4.86
CA ASN A 75 1.39 -18.04 -4.86
C ASN A 75 2.52 -17.01 -4.64
N MET A 76 2.28 -16.04 -3.75
CA MET A 76 3.22 -14.98 -3.39
C MET A 76 3.72 -15.14 -1.96
N GLY A 77 5.02 -14.92 -1.77
CA GLY A 77 5.64 -14.95 -0.45
C GLY A 77 5.26 -13.74 0.40
N LYS A 78 5.27 -13.89 1.74
CA LYS A 78 5.03 -12.77 2.67
C LYS A 78 5.99 -11.59 2.42
N ASN A 79 7.26 -11.88 2.13
CA ASN A 79 8.27 -10.86 1.88
C ASN A 79 8.01 -10.08 0.59
N GLU A 80 7.33 -10.68 -0.38
CA GLU A 80 6.98 -10.06 -1.65
C GLU A 80 5.73 -9.17 -1.48
N MET A 81 4.70 -9.67 -0.81
CA MET A 81 3.48 -8.88 -0.55
C MET A 81 3.72 -7.68 0.38
N LEU A 82 4.75 -7.76 1.24
CA LEU A 82 5.15 -6.69 2.14
C LEU A 82 6.47 -6.03 1.70
N ALA A 83 6.90 -6.27 0.47
CA ALA A 83 8.09 -5.63 -0.06
C ALA A 83 7.91 -4.11 -0.08
N VAL A 84 9.02 -3.41 0.00
CA VAL A 84 9.07 -1.96 -0.14
C VAL A 84 9.74 -1.67 -1.47
N GLU A 85 9.07 -0.90 -2.32
CA GLU A 85 9.68 -0.34 -3.51
C GLU A 85 10.38 0.96 -3.16
N LYS A 86 11.60 1.08 -3.68
CA LYS A 86 12.31 2.35 -3.71
C LYS A 86 11.89 3.07 -4.97
N ASP A 87 11.19 4.18 -4.82
CA ASP A 87 10.91 5.06 -5.94
C ASP A 87 12.24 5.60 -6.47
N ASP A 88 12.50 5.34 -7.74
CA ASP A 88 13.71 5.83 -8.40
C ASP A 88 13.56 7.33 -8.67
N ILE A 89 14.07 8.14 -7.73
CA ILE A 89 14.10 9.60 -7.82
C ILE A 89 14.88 10.07 -9.07
N THR A 90 15.73 9.22 -9.68
CA THR A 90 16.45 9.57 -10.92
C THR A 90 15.56 9.58 -12.16
N SER A 91 14.38 8.93 -12.09
CA SER A 91 13.37 8.95 -13.16
C SER A 91 12.46 10.18 -13.12
N LEU A 92 12.46 10.93 -12.01
CA LEU A 92 12.01 12.32 -11.98
C LEU A 92 13.08 13.16 -12.67
N SER A 93 13.22 12.97 -13.98
CA SER A 93 13.87 13.91 -14.89
C SER A 93 12.99 15.16 -14.97
N PHE A 94 12.92 15.91 -13.89
CA PHE A 94 12.96 17.35 -14.07
C PHE A 94 14.36 17.66 -14.58
N ARG A 95 14.51 18.70 -15.39
CA ARG A 95 15.83 19.12 -15.86
C ARG A 95 16.59 19.70 -14.66
N THR A 96 17.03 18.84 -13.74
CA THR A 96 17.68 19.18 -12.47
C THR A 96 19.20 19.10 -12.57
N ASP A 97 19.75 19.22 -13.78
CA ASP A 97 21.10 19.74 -13.94
C ASP A 97 21.12 21.28 -13.95
N ASP A 98 19.96 21.96 -13.89
CA ASP A 98 19.93 23.40 -13.59
C ASP A 98 19.85 23.59 -12.06
N GLU A 99 20.97 23.98 -11.47
CA GLU A 99 21.13 24.45 -10.08
C GLU A 99 20.27 25.70 -9.74
N GLU A 100 19.33 26.11 -10.59
CA GLU A 100 18.77 27.47 -10.59
C GLU A 100 17.46 27.67 -9.82
N HIS A 101 16.80 26.64 -9.28
CA HIS A 101 15.45 26.81 -8.69
C HIS A 101 15.24 26.16 -7.31
N PRO A 102 15.89 26.66 -6.24
CA PRO A 102 15.68 26.21 -4.85
C PRO A 102 14.23 26.35 -4.38
N ASP A 103 13.49 27.33 -4.92
CA ASP A 103 12.09 27.61 -4.60
C ASP A 103 11.16 26.43 -4.89
N ILE A 104 11.50 25.61 -5.89
CA ILE A 104 10.69 24.45 -6.28
C ILE A 104 10.86 23.31 -5.27
N GLN A 105 12.09 23.09 -4.78
CA GLN A 105 12.35 22.09 -3.76
C GLN A 105 11.65 22.44 -2.45
N GLU A 106 11.67 23.72 -2.06
CA GLU A 106 10.94 24.23 -0.91
C GLU A 106 9.42 24.05 -1.10
N THR A 107 8.90 24.31 -2.30
CA THR A 107 7.47 24.14 -2.61
C THR A 107 7.04 22.67 -2.51
N VAL A 108 7.86 21.73 -2.97
CA VAL A 108 7.58 20.29 -2.86
C VAL A 108 7.62 19.84 -1.40
N GLN A 109 8.59 20.30 -0.63
CA GLN A 109 8.66 20.00 0.81
C GLN A 109 7.44 20.57 1.55
N LEU A 110 7.02 21.79 1.21
CA LEU A 110 5.83 22.42 1.77
C LEU A 110 4.56 21.64 1.42
N ALA A 111 4.43 21.16 0.17
CA ALA A 111 3.29 20.36 -0.24
C ALA A 111 3.18 19.07 0.58
N ASN A 112 4.30 18.37 0.80
CA ASN A 112 4.33 17.15 1.61
C ASN A 112 3.92 17.41 3.07
N ILE A 113 4.41 18.50 3.68
CA ILE A 113 4.02 18.90 5.04
C ILE A 113 2.51 19.15 5.12
N ILE A 114 1.94 19.84 4.13
CA ILE A 114 0.50 20.12 4.10
C ILE A 114 -0.31 18.82 3.98
N PHE A 115 0.10 17.90 3.10
CA PHE A 115 -0.57 16.61 2.95
C PHE A 115 -0.52 15.78 4.24
N ASP A 116 0.63 15.74 4.91
CA ASP A 116 0.79 15.01 6.17
C ASP A 116 -0.09 15.59 7.28
N GLU A 117 -0.16 16.92 7.39
CA GLU A 117 -1.04 17.60 8.34
C GLU A 117 -2.51 17.33 8.04
N MET A 118 -2.94 17.38 6.78
CA MET A 118 -4.32 17.05 6.37
C MET A 118 -4.71 15.62 6.77
N VAL A 119 -3.82 14.65 6.53
CA VAL A 119 -4.03 13.24 6.91
C VAL A 119 -4.07 13.07 8.44
N MET A 120 -3.26 13.83 9.20
CA MET A 120 -3.32 13.82 10.66
C MET A 120 -4.64 14.39 11.19
N GLN A 121 -5.11 15.50 10.63
CA GLN A 121 -6.39 16.12 11.00
C GLN A 121 -7.58 15.20 10.71
N GLU A 122 -7.58 14.50 9.57
CA GLU A 122 -8.62 13.51 9.24
C GLU A 122 -8.66 12.37 10.27
N LYS A 123 -7.49 11.87 10.69
CA LYS A 123 -7.37 10.81 11.70
C LYS A 123 -7.83 11.25 13.10
N ILE A 124 -7.63 12.53 13.45
CA ILE A 124 -8.09 13.10 14.72
C ILE A 124 -9.59 13.40 14.71
N GLY A 125 -10.12 13.87 13.57
CA GLY A 125 -11.52 14.20 13.38
C GLY A 125 -12.45 13.00 13.18
N SER A 126 -11.90 11.84 12.79
CA SER A 126 -12.64 10.59 12.68
C SER A 126 -12.84 9.94 14.05
N LYS A 127 -13.87 10.40 14.78
CA LYS A 127 -14.50 9.69 15.91
C LYS A 127 -15.84 9.11 15.50
#